data_AF-A0A2Z5E676-F1
#
_entry.id   AF-A0A2Z5E676-F1
#
_cell.length_a   1.000
_cell.length_b   1.000
_cell.length_c   1.000
_cell.angle_alpha   90.00
_cell.angle_beta   90.00
_cell.angle_gamma   90.00
#
_symmetry.space_group_name_H-M   'P 1'
#
loop_
_entity.id
_entity.type
_entity.pdbx_description
1 polymer ?
#
loop_
_entity_poly.entity_id
_entity_poly.type
_entity_poly.pdbx_seq_one_letter_code
_entity_poly.pdbx_strand_id
1 'polypeptide(L)'
;MHIEMTDRRLAGDTIIPRVEAERAPIRRQVSDDTISPHLLRDTARAAGMFQRSVLGHLDHKEWLGRVRADGQRLMDLLSEMGFTPSEARPDARS
;
A
#
# COMPACT_ATOMS: atom_id res chain seq x y z
N MET A 1 27.58 -32.48 60.77
CA MET A 1 28.14 -32.37 59.41
C MET A 1 27.47 -33.43 58.55
N HIS A 2 26.49 -33.04 57.72
CA HIS A 2 26.02 -33.77 56.53
C HIS A 2 25.19 -32.78 55.70
N ILE A 3 25.43 -32.77 54.39
CA ILE A 3 25.01 -31.78 53.37
C ILE A 3 23.74 -32.30 52.68
N GLU A 4 22.79 -31.43 52.30
CA GLU A 4 21.95 -31.43 51.06
C GLU A 4 21.37 -30.01 50.90
N MET A 5 21.63 -29.20 49.86
CA MET A 5 21.36 -29.26 48.41
C MET A 5 19.86 -29.27 47.99
N THR A 6 19.44 -28.13 47.40
CA THR A 6 18.40 -27.93 46.35
C THR A 6 16.93 -28.14 46.77
N ASP A 7 15.89 -27.49 46.23
CA ASP A 7 15.65 -26.45 45.22
C ASP A 7 14.17 -26.05 45.41
N ARG A 8 13.78 -24.78 45.30
CA ARG A 8 12.58 -24.40 44.53
C ARG A 8 12.41 -22.89 44.42
N ARG A 9 12.78 -22.38 43.24
CA ARG A 9 12.28 -21.14 42.66
C ARG A 9 10.75 -21.15 42.62
N LEU A 10 10.12 -20.01 42.89
CA LEU A 10 8.84 -19.62 42.29
C LEU A 10 8.71 -18.08 42.30
N ALA A 11 8.49 -17.55 41.08
CA ALA A 11 7.89 -16.28 40.71
C ALA A 11 8.52 -14.99 41.28
N GLY A 12 9.09 -14.07 40.50
CA GLY A 12 8.63 -13.64 39.18
C GLY A 12 7.81 -12.36 39.25
N ASP A 13 8.27 -11.35 39.99
CA ASP A 13 7.78 -9.97 39.90
C ASP A 13 8.90 -9.09 39.35
N THR A 14 9.18 -9.25 38.06
CA THR A 14 9.95 -8.23 37.32
C THR A 14 8.98 -7.14 36.93
N ILE A 15 8.90 -6.11 37.78
CA ILE A 15 8.30 -4.82 37.44
C ILE A 15 9.10 -4.27 36.26
N ILE A 16 8.54 -4.31 35.05
CA ILE A 16 9.11 -3.60 33.90
C ILE A 16 8.75 -2.12 34.08
N PRO A 17 9.72 -1.21 34.26
CA PRO A 17 9.41 0.21 34.23
C PRO A 17 8.94 0.58 32.82
N ARG A 18 7.67 0.94 32.71
CA ARG A 18 7.07 1.54 31.51
C ARG A 18 7.78 2.86 31.27
N VAL A 19 8.81 2.83 30.41
CA VAL A 19 9.39 4.05 29.87
C VAL A 19 8.29 4.73 29.06
N GLU A 20 7.70 5.77 29.64
CA GLU A 20 6.92 6.76 28.91
C GLU A 20 7.87 7.40 27.91
N ALA A 21 7.95 6.79 26.72
CA ALA A 21 8.52 7.43 25.56
C ALA A 21 7.63 8.64 25.27
N GLU A 22 8.08 9.77 25.78
CA GLU A 22 7.64 11.12 25.48
C GLU A 22 7.38 11.20 23.97
N ARG A 23 6.10 11.13 23.59
CA ARG A 23 5.65 11.31 22.21
C ARG A 23 5.77 12.79 21.87
N ALA A 24 7.00 13.26 21.69
CA ALA A 24 7.24 14.46 20.92
C ALA A 24 6.56 14.24 19.55
N PRO A 25 5.72 15.18 19.06
CA PRO A 25 5.13 15.03 17.74
C PRO A 25 6.28 15.03 16.74
N ILE A 26 6.56 13.87 16.15
CA ILE A 26 7.43 13.78 14.98
C ILE A 26 6.76 14.65 13.93
N ARG A 27 7.26 15.88 13.77
CA ARG A 27 6.84 16.78 12.71
C ARG A 27 7.30 16.12 11.41
N ARG A 28 6.43 15.26 10.85
CA ARG A 28 6.67 14.57 9.59
C ARG A 28 6.84 15.67 8.55
N GLN A 29 8.09 16.00 8.22
CA GLN A 29 8.39 16.73 7.00
C GLN A 29 7.88 15.84 5.88
N VAL A 30 6.71 16.19 5.34
CA VAL A 30 6.21 15.61 4.11
C VAL A 30 7.18 16.11 3.05
N SER A 31 8.12 15.24 2.66
CA SER A 31 8.97 15.49 1.51
C SER A 31 8.08 15.71 0.31
N ASP A 32 8.41 16.69 -0.54
CA ASP A 32 7.64 17.02 -1.75
C ASP A 32 7.52 15.82 -2.73
N ASP A 33 8.39 14.82 -2.55
CA ASP A 33 8.37 13.50 -3.23
C ASP A 33 7.29 12.52 -2.72
N THR A 34 6.43 12.93 -1.78
CA THR A 34 5.43 12.02 -1.21
C THR A 34 4.16 12.05 -2.05
N ILE A 35 3.88 10.96 -2.78
CA ILE A 35 2.60 10.79 -3.48
C ILE A 35 1.45 10.97 -2.49
N SER A 36 0.48 11.82 -2.86
CA SER A 36 -0.62 12.12 -1.96
C SER A 36 -1.49 10.88 -1.68
N PRO A 37 -1.86 10.62 -0.41
CA PRO A 37 -2.67 9.45 -0.05
C PRO A 37 -4.02 9.36 -0.77
N HIS A 38 -4.63 10.50 -1.10
CA HIS A 38 -5.88 10.52 -1.86
C HIS A 38 -5.66 10.03 -3.29
N LEU A 39 -4.57 10.48 -3.92
CA LEU A 39 -4.20 10.14 -5.28
C LEU A 39 -3.88 8.63 -5.41
N LEU A 40 -3.19 8.05 -4.41
CA LEU A 40 -2.98 6.60 -4.32
C LEU A 40 -4.30 5.83 -4.24
N ARG A 41 -5.23 6.29 -3.39
CA ARG A 41 -6.53 5.65 -3.20
C ARG A 41 -7.38 5.71 -4.47
N ASP A 42 -7.40 6.86 -5.12
CA ASP A 42 -8.19 7.09 -6.33
C ASP A 42 -7.62 6.30 -7.51
N THR A 43 -6.29 6.23 -7.64
CA THR A 43 -5.62 5.39 -8.63
C THR A 43 -5.96 3.91 -8.41
N ALA A 44 -5.85 3.41 -7.17
CA ALA A 44 -6.18 2.01 -6.88
C ALA A 44 -7.65 1.68 -7.21
N ARG A 45 -8.57 2.61 -6.93
CA ARG A 45 -9.98 2.48 -7.31
C ARG A 45 -10.15 2.45 -8.84
N ALA A 46 -9.51 3.36 -9.56
CA ALA A 46 -9.56 3.44 -11.02
C ALA A 46 -8.99 2.18 -11.68
N ALA A 47 -7.88 1.66 -11.17
CA ALA A 47 -7.30 0.40 -11.63
C ALA A 47 -8.28 -0.77 -11.50
N GLY A 48 -8.97 -0.87 -10.35
CA GLY A 48 -10.00 -1.88 -10.16
C GLY A 48 -11.20 -1.72 -11.10
N MET A 49 -11.63 -0.50 -11.41
CA MET A 49 -12.68 -0.23 -12.41
C MET A 49 -12.24 -0.69 -13.80
N PHE A 50 -11.06 -0.27 -14.24
CA PHE A 50 -10.49 -0.65 -15.52
C PHE A 50 -10.38 -2.17 -15.67
N GLN A 51 -9.85 -2.87 -14.66
CA GLN A 51 -9.77 -4.33 -14.66
C GLN A 51 -11.14 -4.98 -14.84
N ARG A 52 -12.18 -4.54 -14.12
CA ARG A 52 -13.54 -5.06 -14.28
C ARG A 52 -14.12 -4.79 -15.67
N SER A 53 -13.85 -3.61 -16.22
CA SER A 53 -14.27 -3.25 -17.58
C SER A 53 -13.58 -4.11 -18.63
N VAL A 54 -12.27 -4.36 -18.52
CA VAL A 54 -11.54 -5.23 -19.46
C VAL A 54 -12.05 -6.68 -19.42
N LEU A 55 -12.40 -7.19 -18.24
CA LEU A 55 -12.95 -8.54 -18.07
C LEU A 55 -14.37 -8.71 -18.64
N GLY A 56 -14.94 -7.70 -19.29
CA GLY A 56 -16.21 -7.81 -20.02
C GLY A 56 -17.43 -8.13 -19.15
N HIS A 57 -17.35 -7.90 -17.83
CA HIS A 57 -18.42 -8.21 -16.88
C HIS A 57 -19.67 -7.31 -17.03
N LEU A 58 -19.62 -6.29 -17.89
CA LEU A 58 -20.67 -5.30 -18.07
C LEU A 58 -20.98 -5.18 -19.55
N ASP A 59 -22.13 -5.75 -19.94
CA ASP A 59 -22.92 -5.53 -21.17
C ASP A 59 -22.16 -5.30 -22.50
N HIS A 60 -22.36 -6.21 -23.46
CA HIS A 60 -21.54 -6.30 -24.68
C HIS A 60 -21.61 -5.11 -25.63
N LYS A 61 -22.68 -4.30 -25.61
CA LYS A 61 -22.87 -3.22 -26.58
C LYS A 61 -21.98 -2.00 -26.32
N GLU A 62 -21.77 -1.65 -25.05
CA GLU A 62 -21.03 -0.44 -24.64
C GLU A 62 -19.69 -0.75 -23.95
N TRP A 63 -19.33 -2.03 -23.87
CA TRP A 63 -18.13 -2.52 -23.21
C TRP A 63 -16.86 -1.79 -23.65
N LEU A 64 -16.66 -1.64 -24.97
CA LEU A 64 -15.45 -1.00 -25.51
C LEU A 64 -15.36 0.48 -25.11
N GLY A 65 -16.49 1.18 -25.05
CA GLY A 65 -16.55 2.57 -24.59
C GLY A 65 -16.14 2.69 -23.12
N ARG A 66 -16.62 1.77 -22.28
CA ARG A 66 -16.27 1.71 -20.84
C ARG A 66 -14.80 1.39 -20.62
N VAL A 67 -14.23 0.43 -21.35
CA VAL A 67 -12.79 0.11 -21.26
C VAL A 67 -11.94 1.33 -21.57
N ARG A 68 -12.29 2.10 -22.61
CA ARG A 68 -11.57 3.33 -22.95
C ARG A 68 -11.73 4.39 -21.87
N ALA A 69 -12.95 4.62 -21.37
CA ALA A 69 -13.22 5.63 -20.36
C ALA A 69 -12.49 5.34 -19.03
N ASP A 70 -12.57 4.10 -18.54
CA ASP A 70 -11.88 3.70 -17.31
C ASP A 70 -10.36 3.68 -17.50
N GLY A 71 -9.88 3.29 -18.69
CA GLY A 71 -8.46 3.32 -19.04
C GLY A 71 -7.90 4.74 -19.04
N GLN A 72 -8.61 5.69 -19.69
CA GLN A 72 -8.21 7.09 -19.71
C GLN A 72 -8.13 7.66 -18.30
N ARG A 73 -9.16 7.42 -17.48
CA ARG A 73 -9.18 7.88 -16.09
C ARG A 73 -8.01 7.34 -15.26
N LEU A 74 -7.63 6.09 -15.48
CA LEU A 74 -6.45 5.51 -14.83
C LEU A 74 -5.15 6.20 -15.28
N MET A 75 -5.01 6.46 -16.59
CA MET A 75 -3.82 7.12 -17.15
C MET A 75 -3.68 8.57 -16.66
N ASP A 76 -4.79 9.28 -16.50
CA ASP A 76 -4.80 10.65 -15.97
C ASP A 76 -4.26 10.67 -14.53
N LEU A 77 -4.76 9.77 -13.66
CA LEU A 77 -4.31 9.66 -12.27
C LEU A 77 -2.84 9.21 -12.15
N LEU A 78 -2.40 8.30 -13.02
CA LEU A 78 -1.00 7.90 -13.10
C LEU A 78 -0.11 9.09 -13.50
N SER A 79 -0.57 9.91 -14.45
CA SER A 79 0.16 11.11 -14.89
C SER A 79 0.23 12.17 -13.78
N GLU A 80 -0.84 12.36 -13.01
CA GLU A 80 -0.85 13.22 -11.82
C GLU A 80 0.14 12.76 -10.74
N MET A 81 0.43 11.46 -10.66
CA MET A 81 1.47 10.91 -9.79
C MET A 81 2.89 10.98 -10.38
N GLY A 82 3.05 11.51 -11.59
CA GLY A 82 4.34 11.62 -12.27
C GLY A 82 4.76 10.35 -13.05
N PHE A 83 3.86 9.38 -13.24
CA PHE A 83 4.14 8.24 -14.13
C PHE A 83 3.94 8.66 -15.58
N THR A 84 4.94 8.37 -16.41
CA THR A 84 4.85 8.54 -17.87
C THR A 84 4.75 7.20 -18.55
N PRO A 85 3.87 7.03 -19.57
CA PRO A 85 3.83 5.81 -20.36
C PRO A 85 5.21 5.53 -20.97
N SER A 86 5.67 4.29 -20.84
CA SER A 86 6.87 3.86 -21.56
C SER A 86 6.54 3.73 -23.04
N GLU A 87 7.32 4.37 -23.91
CA GLU A 87 7.21 4.22 -25.37
C GLU A 87 7.69 2.83 -25.86
N ALA A 88 7.96 1.89 -24.95
CA ALA A 88 8.36 0.52 -25.28
C ALA A 88 7.33 -0.13 -26.22
N ARG A 89 7.68 -0.11 -27.51
CA ARG A 89 7.00 -0.78 -28.60
C ARG A 89 6.85 -2.27 -28.24
N PRO A 90 5.68 -2.90 -28.46
CA PRO A 90 5.46 -4.31 -28.17
C PRO A 90 6.14 -5.21 -29.21
N ASP A 91 7.43 -5.02 -29.45
CA ASP A 91 8.26 -5.82 -30.37
C ASP A 91 9.42 -6.42 -29.57
N ALA A 92 9.09 -7.26 -28.58
CA ALA A 92 10.05 -8.16 -27.95
C ALA A 92 9.48 -9.58 -27.95
N ARG A 93 9.28 -10.11 -29.15
CA ARG A 93 9.35 -11.56 -29.40
C ARG A 93 10.59 -11.77 -30.25
N SER A 94 11.67 -12.21 -29.61
CA SER A 94 12.79 -12.90 -30.26
C SER A 94 12.71 -14.37 -29.90
#